data_AF-A0A1F3SJM7-F1
#
_entry.id   AF-A0A1F3SJM7-F1
#
_cell.length_a   1.000
_cell.length_b   1.000
_cell.length_c   1.000
_cell.angle_alpha   90.00
_cell.angle_beta   90.00
_cell.angle_gamma   90.00
#
_symmetry.space_group_name_H-M   'P 1'
#
loop_
_entity.id
_entity.type
_entity.pdbx_description
1 polymer ?
#
loop_
_entity_poly.entity_id
_entity_poly.type
_entity_poly.pdbx_seq_one_letter_code
_entity_poly.pdbx_strand_id
1 'polypeptide(L)'
;MRLFFKLFPRLLRDSVKILFTDWKVFLLAMIPLVLGIFLYVYMGKVLFVDFLNFLRAHAETYLGNGKLNASIYYIVMALMIVCSYFIVGWTFVLSISILAAPFNSWLSGRVITLKGTNTDTRPKPGFFSLVWGELKKVTVIVILSLGAMVLAFIPFGAPISFVLSAFLISINFLDYPWSVQDLSWKEIIKELKGNTLVYFLSGAVFFLALAIPLLNLMMYPLAVIFFSCLQLELNSKKI
;
A
#
# COMPACT_ATOMS: atom_id res chain seq x y z
N MET A 1 19.60 16.13 -6.53
CA MET A 1 18.61 17.09 -6.00
C MET A 1 17.92 17.92 -7.09
N ARG A 2 18.64 18.66 -7.96
CA ARG A 2 18.03 19.45 -9.06
C ARG A 2 17.12 18.65 -9.99
N LEU A 3 17.48 17.39 -10.28
CA LEU A 3 16.68 16.50 -11.12
C LEU A 3 15.28 16.23 -10.53
N PHE A 4 15.18 16.02 -9.21
CA PHE A 4 13.90 15.79 -8.53
C PHE A 4 12.97 17.00 -8.65
N PHE A 5 13.45 18.20 -8.33
CA PHE A 5 12.64 19.43 -8.39
C PHE A 5 12.14 19.75 -9.81
N LYS A 6 12.85 19.32 -10.85
CA LYS A 6 12.39 19.44 -12.23
C LYS A 6 11.39 18.36 -12.63
N LEU A 7 11.63 17.11 -12.21
CA LEU A 7 10.82 15.95 -12.61
C LEU A 7 9.51 15.85 -11.85
N PHE A 8 9.56 15.95 -10.52
CA PHE A 8 8.44 15.66 -9.64
C PHE A 8 7.16 16.45 -9.98
N PRO A 9 7.16 17.80 -10.03
CA PRO A 9 5.93 18.55 -10.28
C PRO A 9 5.37 18.30 -11.69
N ARG A 10 6.24 18.10 -12.68
CA ARG A 10 5.82 17.78 -14.06
C ARG A 10 5.18 16.40 -14.12
N LEU A 11 5.83 15.39 -13.57
CA LEU A 11 5.33 14.01 -13.57
C LEU A 11 4.07 13.86 -12.70
N LEU A 12 3.97 14.59 -11.59
CA LEU A 12 2.76 14.61 -10.77
C LEU A 12 1.58 15.17 -11.57
N ARG A 13 1.78 16.30 -12.27
CA ARG A 13 0.77 16.87 -13.17
C ARG A 13 0.37 15.91 -14.28
N ASP A 14 1.35 15.28 -14.92
CA ASP A 14 1.09 14.27 -15.97
C ASP A 14 0.32 13.07 -15.42
N SER A 15 0.63 12.62 -14.21
CA SER A 15 -0.03 11.47 -13.57
C SER A 15 -1.48 11.79 -13.24
N VAL A 16 -1.75 12.98 -12.72
CA VAL A 16 -3.12 13.47 -12.50
C VAL A 16 -3.87 13.57 -13.83
N LYS A 17 -3.23 14.10 -14.88
CA LYS A 17 -3.83 14.17 -16.20
C LYS A 17 -4.16 12.77 -16.74
N ILE A 18 -3.25 11.81 -16.64
CA ILE A 18 -3.46 10.42 -17.07
C ILE A 18 -4.64 9.78 -16.32
N LEU A 19 -4.71 9.97 -15.00
CA LEU A 19 -5.79 9.45 -14.16
C LEU A 19 -7.19 9.90 -14.63
N PHE A 20 -7.34 11.17 -15.02
CA PHE A 20 -8.64 11.73 -15.41
C PHE A 20 -8.89 11.75 -16.93
N THR A 21 -7.88 11.52 -17.77
CA THR A 21 -8.04 11.55 -19.23
C THR A 21 -8.28 10.15 -19.82
N ASP A 22 -7.62 9.12 -19.30
CA ASP A 22 -7.80 7.76 -19.80
C ASP A 22 -8.86 7.01 -18.99
N TRP A 23 -9.98 6.68 -19.65
CA TRP A 23 -11.10 5.99 -19.01
C TRP A 23 -10.72 4.62 -18.41
N LYS A 24 -9.81 3.87 -19.05
CA LYS A 24 -9.38 2.56 -18.54
C LYS A 24 -8.53 2.73 -17.28
N VAL A 25 -7.62 3.70 -17.26
CA VAL A 25 -6.83 4.07 -16.07
C VAL A 25 -7.76 4.47 -14.93
N PHE A 26 -8.74 5.34 -15.20
CA PHE A 26 -9.72 5.76 -14.20
C PHE A 26 -10.48 4.56 -13.61
N LEU A 27 -11.02 3.68 -14.45
CA LEU A 27 -11.73 2.49 -13.99
C LEU A 27 -10.84 1.57 -13.15
N LEU A 28 -9.62 1.28 -13.61
CA LEU A 28 -8.67 0.44 -12.87
C LEU A 28 -8.31 1.03 -11.50
N ALA A 29 -8.22 2.36 -11.39
CA ALA A 29 -8.01 3.05 -10.13
C ALA A 29 -9.23 2.98 -9.19
N MET A 30 -10.45 3.00 -9.72
CA MET A 30 -11.67 3.00 -8.92
C MET A 30 -12.07 1.62 -8.41
N ILE A 31 -11.72 0.54 -9.11
CA ILE A 31 -12.12 -0.82 -8.71
C ILE A 31 -11.64 -1.19 -7.30
N PRO A 32 -10.36 -1.02 -6.92
CA PRO A 32 -9.91 -1.27 -5.55
C PRO A 32 -10.65 -0.43 -4.50
N LEU A 33 -11.03 0.81 -4.81
CA LEU A 33 -11.77 1.66 -3.88
C LEU A 33 -13.17 1.14 -3.62
N VAL A 34 -13.88 0.76 -4.68
CA VAL A 34 -15.21 0.16 -4.58
C VAL A 34 -15.14 -1.17 -3.82
N LEU A 35 -14.18 -2.02 -4.15
CA LEU A 35 -13.92 -3.28 -3.42
C LEU A 35 -13.63 -3.02 -1.94
N GLY A 36 -12.84 -1.99 -1.63
CA GLY A 36 -12.52 -1.58 -0.27
C GLY A 36 -13.76 -1.16 0.51
N ILE A 37 -14.67 -0.39 -0.10
CA ILE A 37 -15.94 0.01 0.55
C ILE A 37 -16.81 -1.22 0.83
N PHE A 38 -16.99 -2.11 -0.14
CA PHE A 38 -17.77 -3.34 0.06
C PHE A 38 -17.16 -4.23 1.15
N LEU A 39 -15.84 -4.41 1.11
CA LEU A 39 -15.11 -5.21 2.08
C LEU A 39 -15.19 -4.58 3.48
N TYR A 40 -15.10 -3.25 3.59
CA TYR A 40 -15.23 -2.53 4.85
C TYR A 40 -16.61 -2.74 5.50
N VAL A 41 -17.69 -2.62 4.71
CA VAL A 41 -19.05 -2.87 5.20
C VAL A 41 -19.23 -4.34 5.61
N TYR A 42 -18.74 -5.27 4.78
CA TYR A 42 -18.85 -6.71 5.05
C TYR A 42 -18.06 -7.12 6.30
N MET A 43 -16.78 -6.75 6.39
CA MET A 43 -15.92 -7.08 7.53
C MET A 43 -16.35 -6.33 8.80
N GLY A 44 -16.83 -5.09 8.69
CA GLY A 44 -17.38 -4.36 9.83
C GLY A 44 -18.58 -5.09 10.44
N LYS A 45 -19.49 -5.61 9.62
CA LYS A 45 -20.61 -6.41 10.11
C LYS A 45 -20.16 -7.76 10.67
N VAL A 46 -19.51 -8.59 9.84
CA VAL A 46 -19.23 -9.99 10.18
C VAL A 46 -18.07 -10.11 11.16
N LEU A 47 -16.96 -9.43 10.90
CA LEU A 47 -15.73 -9.61 11.69
C LEU A 47 -15.63 -8.69 12.89
N PHE A 48 -16.35 -7.57 12.92
CA PHE A 48 -16.36 -6.70 14.09
C PHE A 48 -17.61 -6.91 14.95
N VAL A 49 -18.82 -6.72 14.40
CA VAL A 49 -20.05 -6.84 15.19
C VAL A 49 -20.29 -8.28 15.64
N ASP A 50 -20.34 -9.24 14.72
CA ASP A 50 -20.68 -10.63 15.09
C ASP A 50 -19.58 -11.26 15.95
N PHE A 51 -18.30 -10.99 15.63
CA PHE A 51 -17.18 -11.45 16.44
C PHE A 51 -17.17 -10.81 17.85
N LEU A 52 -17.43 -9.51 17.98
CA LEU A 52 -17.48 -8.87 19.28
C LEU A 52 -18.66 -9.39 20.12
N ASN A 53 -19.80 -9.66 19.50
CA ASN A 53 -20.95 -10.29 20.17
C ASN A 53 -20.61 -11.71 20.63
N PHE A 54 -19.91 -12.49 19.79
CA PHE A 54 -19.38 -13.79 20.17
C PHE A 54 -18.46 -13.68 21.40
N LEU A 55 -17.50 -12.75 21.39
CA LEU A 55 -16.59 -12.54 22.53
C LEU A 55 -17.33 -12.09 23.80
N ARG A 56 -18.35 -11.21 23.67
CA ARG A 56 -19.20 -10.79 24.80
C ARG A 56 -19.94 -11.96 25.42
N ALA A 57 -20.61 -12.77 24.61
CA ALA A 57 -21.35 -13.93 25.10
C ALA A 57 -20.45 -14.94 25.85
N HIS A 58 -19.23 -15.16 25.33
CA HIS A 58 -18.25 -16.01 26.00
C HIS A 58 -17.75 -15.37 27.31
N ALA A 59 -17.42 -14.07 27.30
CA ALA A 59 -16.98 -13.37 28.50
C ALA A 59 -18.05 -13.36 29.61
N GLU A 60 -19.32 -13.16 29.27
CA GLU A 60 -20.45 -13.19 30.21
C GLU A 60 -20.64 -14.56 30.87
N THR A 61 -20.40 -15.65 30.11
CA THR A 61 -20.50 -17.02 30.63
C THR A 61 -19.49 -17.28 31.77
N TYR A 62 -18.29 -16.70 31.68
CA TYR A 62 -17.22 -16.93 32.67
C TYR A 62 -17.13 -15.85 33.75
N LEU A 63 -17.55 -14.62 33.47
CA LEU A 63 -17.33 -13.45 34.34
C LEU A 63 -18.62 -12.79 34.84
N GLY A 64 -19.80 -13.28 34.47
CA GLY A 64 -21.09 -12.61 34.74
C GLY A 64 -21.56 -12.60 36.20
N ASN A 65 -20.99 -13.43 37.09
CA ASN A 65 -21.55 -13.65 38.42
C ASN A 65 -20.74 -12.97 39.54
N GLY A 66 -21.07 -11.72 39.90
CA GLY A 66 -20.59 -11.04 41.13
C GLY A 66 -19.98 -9.64 40.91
N LYS A 67 -19.99 -8.78 41.95
CA LYS A 67 -19.50 -7.38 41.86
C LYS A 67 -18.01 -7.24 41.54
N LEU A 68 -17.16 -8.12 42.09
CA LEU A 68 -15.72 -8.15 41.77
C LEU A 68 -15.48 -8.60 40.31
N ASN A 69 -16.30 -9.52 39.84
CA ASN A 69 -16.25 -10.05 38.47
C ASN A 69 -16.72 -9.02 37.44
N ALA A 70 -17.63 -8.11 37.80
CA ALA A 70 -18.06 -7.01 36.95
C ALA A 70 -16.92 -6.05 36.58
N SER A 71 -16.05 -5.66 37.54
CA SER A 71 -14.91 -4.79 37.24
C SER A 71 -13.90 -5.46 36.31
N ILE A 72 -13.60 -6.75 36.54
CA ILE A 72 -12.72 -7.55 35.70
C ILE A 72 -13.31 -7.69 34.29
N TYR A 73 -14.62 -7.93 34.19
CA TYR A 73 -15.34 -8.02 32.93
C TYR A 73 -15.15 -6.77 32.07
N TYR A 74 -15.32 -5.57 32.62
CA TYR A 74 -15.15 -4.34 31.83
C TYR A 74 -13.70 -4.15 31.32
N ILE A 75 -12.70 -4.50 32.13
CA ILE A 75 -11.29 -4.44 31.71
C ILE A 75 -11.02 -5.45 30.59
N VAL A 76 -11.46 -6.69 30.75
CA VAL A 76 -11.33 -7.74 29.73
C VAL A 76 -12.05 -7.33 28.45
N MET A 77 -13.26 -6.80 28.54
CA MET A 77 -14.03 -6.35 27.38
C MET A 77 -13.36 -5.18 26.66
N ALA A 78 -12.80 -4.22 27.39
CA ALA A 78 -12.05 -3.12 26.79
C ALA A 78 -10.83 -3.64 26.01
N LEU A 79 -10.06 -4.57 26.61
CA LEU A 79 -8.92 -5.21 25.93
C LEU A 79 -9.37 -5.99 24.69
N MET A 80 -10.47 -6.74 24.77
CA MET A 80 -11.01 -7.53 23.66
C MET A 80 -11.49 -6.64 22.51
N ILE A 81 -12.11 -5.49 22.81
CA ILE A 81 -12.50 -4.50 21.79
C ILE A 81 -11.27 -3.96 21.08
N VAL A 82 -10.23 -3.55 21.83
CA VAL A 82 -8.99 -3.03 21.26
C VAL A 82 -8.30 -4.08 20.39
N CYS A 83 -8.13 -5.30 20.89
CA CYS A 83 -7.54 -6.41 20.12
C CYS A 83 -8.35 -6.72 18.86
N SER A 84 -9.68 -6.77 18.95
CA SER A 84 -10.56 -7.02 17.80
C SER A 84 -10.43 -5.91 16.76
N TYR A 85 -10.37 -4.65 17.19
CA TYR A 85 -10.16 -3.51 16.29
C TYR A 85 -8.85 -3.67 15.49
N PHE A 86 -7.75 -4.04 16.15
CA PHE A 86 -6.48 -4.30 15.45
C PHE A 86 -6.56 -5.49 14.51
N ILE A 87 -7.11 -6.64 14.95
CA ILE A 87 -7.21 -7.85 14.12
C ILE A 87 -8.05 -7.57 12.86
N VAL A 88 -9.23 -6.98 13.03
CA VAL A 88 -10.13 -6.66 11.91
C VAL A 88 -9.49 -5.62 11.00
N GLY A 89 -8.89 -4.57 11.56
CA GLY A 89 -8.21 -3.52 10.80
C GLY A 89 -7.05 -4.05 9.96
N TRP A 90 -6.16 -4.85 10.55
CA TRP A 90 -5.04 -5.43 9.82
C TRP A 90 -5.50 -6.46 8.79
N THR A 91 -6.49 -7.29 9.11
CA THR A 91 -7.05 -8.24 8.14
C THR A 91 -7.67 -7.50 6.97
N PHE A 92 -8.39 -6.40 7.22
CA PHE A 92 -8.95 -5.55 6.17
C PHE A 92 -7.85 -4.99 5.25
N VAL A 93 -6.79 -4.40 5.82
CA VAL A 93 -5.66 -3.86 5.06
C VAL A 93 -4.98 -4.94 4.21
N LEU A 94 -4.76 -6.13 4.77
CA LEU A 94 -4.16 -7.25 4.04
C LEU A 94 -5.08 -7.74 2.90
N SER A 95 -6.36 -7.94 3.19
CA SER A 95 -7.35 -8.38 2.21
C SER A 95 -7.48 -7.40 1.05
N ILE A 96 -7.59 -6.10 1.31
CA ILE A 96 -7.71 -5.11 0.23
C ILE A 96 -6.42 -4.99 -0.57
N SER A 97 -5.25 -5.10 0.07
CA SER A 97 -3.97 -5.06 -0.63
C SER A 97 -3.83 -6.20 -1.63
N ILE A 98 -4.21 -7.43 -1.22
CA ILE A 98 -4.22 -8.61 -2.10
C ILE A 98 -5.20 -8.44 -3.27
N LEU A 99 -6.40 -7.95 -2.97
CA LEU A 99 -7.43 -7.73 -4.01
C LEU A 99 -7.06 -6.60 -4.98
N ALA A 100 -6.35 -5.58 -4.51
CA ALA A 100 -5.92 -4.43 -5.31
C ALA A 100 -4.71 -4.74 -6.21
N ALA A 101 -3.83 -5.66 -5.80
CA ALA A 101 -2.60 -6.00 -6.50
C ALA A 101 -2.74 -6.21 -8.03
N PRO A 102 -3.68 -7.04 -8.55
CA PRO A 102 -3.84 -7.22 -9.99
C PRO A 102 -4.24 -5.92 -10.70
N PHE A 103 -5.11 -5.12 -10.10
CA PHE A 103 -5.54 -3.84 -10.67
C PHE A 103 -4.41 -2.82 -10.68
N ASN A 104 -3.57 -2.79 -9.65
CA ASN A 104 -2.39 -1.94 -9.61
C ASN A 104 -1.38 -2.33 -10.71
N SER A 105 -1.19 -3.63 -10.95
CA SER A 105 -0.36 -4.13 -12.05
C SER A 105 -0.93 -3.74 -13.43
N TRP A 106 -2.24 -3.94 -13.64
CA TRP A 106 -2.91 -3.51 -14.88
C TRP A 106 -2.87 -2.00 -15.09
N LEU A 107 -3.03 -1.23 -14.01
CA LEU A 107 -2.94 0.24 -14.02
C LEU A 107 -1.55 0.68 -14.48
N SER A 108 -0.49 0.11 -13.89
CA SER A 108 0.89 0.38 -14.29
C SER A 108 1.14 0.00 -15.75
N GLY A 109 0.69 -1.18 -16.19
CA GLY A 109 0.85 -1.61 -17.59
C GLY A 109 0.13 -0.71 -18.59
N ARG A 110 -1.07 -0.22 -18.25
CA ARG A 110 -1.76 0.77 -19.09
C ARG A 110 -0.98 2.07 -19.19
N VAL A 111 -0.42 2.57 -18.10
CA VAL A 111 0.42 3.78 -18.09
C VAL A 111 1.66 3.61 -18.96
N ILE A 112 2.31 2.44 -18.88
CA ILE A 112 3.49 2.10 -19.69
C ILE A 112 3.14 2.12 -21.19
N THR A 113 2.04 1.49 -21.59
CA THR A 113 1.57 1.53 -22.99
C THR A 113 1.24 2.93 -23.46
N LEU A 114 0.59 3.76 -22.62
CA LEU A 114 0.26 5.15 -22.97
C LEU A 114 1.50 6.02 -23.18
N LYS A 115 2.62 5.68 -22.53
CA LYS A 115 3.91 6.37 -22.70
C LYS A 115 4.74 5.84 -23.89
N GLY A 116 4.20 4.91 -24.69
CA GLY A 116 4.76 4.54 -25.99
C GLY A 116 5.83 3.44 -25.97
N THR A 117 6.02 2.73 -24.86
CA THR A 117 6.86 1.53 -24.85
C THR A 117 6.07 0.35 -25.41
N ASN A 118 6.53 -0.21 -26.54
CA ASN A 118 5.98 -1.41 -27.20
C ASN A 118 6.30 -2.71 -26.44
N THR A 119 6.13 -2.70 -25.12
CA THR A 119 6.01 -3.96 -24.39
C THR A 119 4.59 -4.46 -24.62
N ASP A 120 4.43 -5.73 -24.99
CA ASP A 120 3.12 -6.39 -25.02
C ASP A 120 2.66 -6.53 -23.55
N THR A 121 2.10 -5.46 -22.99
CA THR A 121 1.96 -5.16 -21.55
C THR A 121 0.82 -5.91 -20.86
N ARG A 122 0.43 -7.08 -21.37
CA ARG A 122 -0.47 -7.93 -20.58
C ARG A 122 0.38 -8.54 -19.47
N PRO A 123 0.07 -8.35 -18.17
CA PRO A 123 0.75 -9.12 -17.15
C PRO A 123 0.50 -10.59 -17.44
N LYS A 124 1.60 -11.28 -17.75
CA LYS A 124 1.65 -12.71 -18.05
C LYS A 124 1.37 -13.63 -16.85
N PRO A 125 1.53 -13.22 -15.57
CA PRO A 125 1.19 -14.13 -14.48
C PRO A 125 -0.34 -14.22 -14.33
N GLY A 126 -0.84 -15.45 -14.16
CA GLY A 126 -2.23 -15.67 -13.75
C GLY A 126 -2.53 -14.98 -12.41
N PHE A 127 -3.80 -14.67 -12.16
CA PHE A 127 -4.29 -13.98 -10.95
C PHE A 127 -3.67 -14.51 -9.64
N PHE A 128 -3.58 -15.84 -9.49
CA PHE A 128 -2.97 -16.48 -8.31
C PHE A 128 -1.48 -16.20 -8.14
N SER A 129 -0.72 -16.08 -9.23
CA SER A 129 0.70 -15.75 -9.17
C SER A 129 0.92 -14.31 -8.72
N LEU A 130 0.05 -13.39 -9.15
CA LEU A 130 0.08 -11.99 -8.70
C LEU A 130 -0.24 -11.89 -7.21
N VAL A 131 -1.28 -12.60 -6.76
CA VAL A 131 -1.66 -12.66 -5.34
C VAL A 131 -0.54 -13.22 -4.47
N TRP A 132 0.10 -14.32 -4.89
CA TRP A 132 1.20 -14.93 -4.12
C TRP A 132 2.46 -14.07 -4.10
N GLY A 133 2.74 -13.37 -5.20
CA GLY A 133 3.79 -12.35 -5.26
C GLY A 133 3.54 -11.22 -4.26
N GLU A 134 2.32 -10.69 -4.24
CA GLU A 134 1.95 -9.61 -3.33
C GLU A 134 2.02 -10.06 -1.87
N LEU A 135 1.61 -11.29 -1.52
CA LEU A 135 1.72 -11.83 -0.16
C LEU A 135 3.17 -11.84 0.35
N LYS A 136 4.12 -12.31 -0.47
CA LYS A 136 5.55 -12.31 -0.10
C LYS A 136 6.07 -10.89 0.10
N LYS A 137 5.68 -9.97 -0.79
CA LYS A 137 6.07 -8.56 -0.72
C LYS A 137 5.50 -7.88 0.52
N VAL A 138 4.21 -8.05 0.79
CA VAL A 138 3.55 -7.54 1.99
C VAL A 138 4.23 -8.06 3.24
N THR A 139 4.63 -9.34 3.27
CA THR A 139 5.38 -9.90 4.41
C THR A 139 6.70 -9.18 4.63
N VAL A 140 7.48 -8.96 3.57
CA VAL A 140 8.76 -8.22 3.65
C VAL A 140 8.53 -6.77 4.10
N ILE A 141 7.55 -6.08 3.50
CA ILE A 141 7.22 -4.70 3.86
C ILE A 141 6.77 -4.60 5.31
N VAL A 142 5.93 -5.52 5.80
CA VAL A 142 5.49 -5.55 7.20
C VAL A 142 6.67 -5.75 8.13
N ILE A 143 7.56 -6.70 7.85
CA ILE A 143 8.76 -6.94 8.67
C ILE A 143 9.65 -5.69 8.73
N LEU A 144 9.92 -5.06 7.58
CA LEU A 144 10.75 -3.86 7.52
C LEU A 144 10.06 -2.64 8.16
N SER A 145 8.74 -2.55 8.05
CA SER A 145 7.95 -1.50 8.71
C SER A 145 7.93 -1.65 10.22
N LEU A 146 7.85 -2.88 10.73
CA LEU A 146 8.01 -3.16 12.17
C LEU A 146 9.42 -2.80 12.65
N GLY A 147 10.45 -3.12 11.87
CA GLY A 147 11.83 -2.68 12.16
C GLY A 147 11.95 -1.14 12.19
N ALA A 148 11.37 -0.45 11.20
CA ALA A 148 11.31 1.00 11.16
C ALA A 148 10.56 1.57 12.38
N MET A 149 9.46 0.94 12.78
CA MET A 149 8.68 1.34 13.96
C MET A 149 9.51 1.21 15.24
N VAL A 150 10.22 0.08 15.42
CA VAL A 150 11.11 -0.12 16.58
C VAL A 150 12.22 0.94 16.61
N LEU A 151 12.84 1.22 15.45
CA LEU A 151 13.86 2.27 15.34
C LEU A 151 13.33 3.65 15.74
N ALA A 152 12.06 3.95 15.49
CA ALA A 152 11.47 5.24 15.85
C ALA A 152 11.42 5.49 17.37
N PHE A 153 11.43 4.43 18.19
CA PHE A 153 11.47 4.53 19.66
C PHE A 153 12.88 4.72 20.22
N ILE A 154 13.93 4.58 19.40
CA ILE A 154 15.31 4.78 19.81
C ILE A 154 15.69 6.27 19.63
N PRO A 155 16.40 6.90 20.58
CA PRO A 155 16.94 8.25 20.37
C PRO A 155 17.74 8.34 19.06
N PHE A 156 17.48 9.36 18.24
CA PHE A 156 18.04 9.54 16.89
C PHE A 156 17.64 8.48 15.84
N GLY A 157 16.82 7.49 16.19
CA GLY A 157 16.32 6.48 15.25
C GLY A 157 15.11 6.93 14.43
N ALA A 158 14.40 7.97 14.87
CA ALA A 158 13.24 8.52 14.14
C ALA A 158 13.58 9.05 12.73
N PRO A 159 14.66 9.83 12.49
CA PRO A 159 15.07 10.20 11.13
C PRO A 159 15.39 8.98 10.24
N ILE A 160 16.02 7.95 10.81
CA ILE A 160 16.37 6.71 10.08
C ILE A 160 15.09 5.94 9.72
N SER A 161 14.15 5.84 10.67
CA SER A 161 12.84 5.25 10.46
C SER A 161 12.06 5.95 9.34
N PHE A 162 12.09 7.29 9.32
CA PHE A 162 11.47 8.06 8.24
C PHE A 162 12.13 7.77 6.89
N VAL A 163 13.47 7.73 6.83
CA VAL A 163 14.20 7.43 5.59
C VAL A 163 13.83 6.04 5.06
N LEU A 164 13.82 5.05 5.95
CA LEU A 164 13.44 3.69 5.61
C LEU A 164 11.98 3.62 5.12
N SER A 165 11.04 4.26 5.83
CA SER A 165 9.61 4.26 5.48
C SER A 165 9.34 4.93 4.13
N ALA A 166 9.94 6.08 3.87
CA ALA A 166 9.85 6.77 2.58
C ALA A 166 10.40 5.90 1.43
N PHE A 167 11.52 5.20 1.67
CA PHE A 167 12.08 4.31 0.66
C PHE A 167 11.21 3.07 0.43
N LEU A 168 10.64 2.48 1.49
CA LEU A 168 9.69 1.37 1.39
C LEU A 168 8.45 1.75 0.58
N ILE A 169 7.90 2.95 0.80
CA ILE A 169 6.80 3.47 -0.02
C ILE A 169 7.18 3.53 -1.50
N SER A 170 8.38 4.02 -1.82
CA SER A 170 8.82 4.08 -3.22
C SER A 170 8.95 2.69 -3.85
N ILE A 171 9.55 1.73 -3.15
CA ILE A 171 9.68 0.35 -3.62
C ILE A 171 8.32 -0.30 -3.81
N ASN A 172 7.38 -0.06 -2.88
CA ASN A 172 6.05 -0.65 -2.94
C ASN A 172 5.34 -0.34 -4.27
N PHE A 173 5.47 0.90 -4.75
CA PHE A 173 4.86 1.34 -6.01
C PHE A 173 5.73 1.08 -7.25
N LEU A 174 7.06 1.09 -7.13
CA LEU A 174 7.98 0.76 -8.23
C LEU A 174 7.95 -0.72 -8.63
N ASP A 175 7.57 -1.60 -7.72
CA ASP A 175 7.44 -3.01 -8.00
C ASP A 175 6.37 -3.32 -9.06
N TYR A 176 5.33 -2.50 -9.21
CA TYR A 176 4.34 -2.67 -10.28
C TYR A 176 4.93 -2.50 -11.70
N PRO A 177 5.58 -1.38 -12.06
CA PRO A 177 6.20 -1.25 -13.37
C PRO A 177 7.34 -2.25 -13.59
N TRP A 178 8.12 -2.59 -12.55
CA TRP A 178 9.16 -3.62 -12.66
C TRP A 178 8.58 -5.00 -12.98
N SER A 179 7.49 -5.37 -12.31
CA SER A 179 6.80 -6.64 -12.56
C SER A 179 6.15 -6.67 -13.94
N VAL A 180 5.57 -5.57 -14.42
CA VAL A 180 4.96 -5.51 -15.76
C VAL A 180 6.01 -5.63 -16.87
N GLN A 181 7.21 -5.09 -16.64
CA GLN A 181 8.32 -5.16 -17.58
C GLN A 181 9.18 -6.42 -17.42
N ASP A 182 8.81 -7.33 -16.51
CA ASP A 182 9.56 -8.55 -16.18
C ASP A 182 11.06 -8.28 -15.89
N LEU A 183 11.37 -7.19 -15.17
CA LEU A 183 12.76 -6.83 -14.88
C LEU A 183 13.44 -7.87 -13.99
N SER A 184 14.68 -8.22 -14.34
CA SER A 184 15.53 -9.09 -13.52
C SER A 184 15.99 -8.38 -12.25
N TRP A 185 16.32 -9.16 -11.21
CA TRP A 185 16.84 -8.64 -9.95
C TRP A 185 18.07 -7.73 -10.12
N LYS A 186 18.94 -8.05 -11.09
CA LYS A 186 20.13 -7.24 -11.42
C LYS A 186 19.74 -5.86 -11.98
N GLU A 187 18.71 -5.81 -12.82
CA GLU A 187 18.20 -4.56 -13.40
C GLU A 187 17.52 -3.71 -12.33
N ILE A 188 16.72 -4.30 -11.46
CA ILE A 188 16.08 -3.62 -10.33
C ILE A 188 17.14 -2.96 -9.43
N ILE A 189 18.18 -3.70 -9.03
CA ILE A 189 19.27 -3.15 -8.19
C ILE A 189 20.00 -2.01 -8.92
N LYS A 190 20.32 -2.20 -10.21
CA LYS A 190 21.00 -1.17 -11.02
C LYS A 190 20.16 0.10 -11.12
N GLU A 191 18.86 -0.04 -11.31
CA GLU A 191 17.93 1.08 -11.38
C GLU A 191 17.81 1.81 -10.04
N LEU A 192 17.61 1.08 -8.95
CA LEU A 192 17.55 1.61 -7.59
C LEU A 192 18.81 2.41 -7.26
N LYS A 193 20.00 1.82 -7.45
CA LYS A 193 21.28 2.49 -7.15
C LYS A 193 21.50 3.76 -7.97
N GLY A 194 21.08 3.76 -9.24
CA GLY A 194 21.24 4.93 -10.11
C GLY A 194 20.30 6.09 -9.78
N ASN A 195 19.18 5.81 -9.10
CA ASN A 195 18.08 6.76 -8.90
C ASN A 195 17.67 6.95 -7.43
N THR A 196 18.45 6.42 -6.47
CA THR A 196 18.10 6.33 -5.04
C THR A 196 17.50 7.61 -4.48
N LEU A 197 18.14 8.76 -4.74
CA LEU A 197 17.71 10.04 -4.19
C LEU A 197 16.35 10.49 -4.74
N VAL A 198 16.07 10.25 -6.03
CA VAL A 198 14.81 10.65 -6.66
C VAL A 198 13.66 9.75 -6.17
N TYR A 199 13.92 8.44 -6.03
CA TYR A 199 12.96 7.50 -5.47
C TYR A 199 12.68 7.77 -3.99
N PHE A 200 13.71 8.01 -3.18
CA PHE A 200 13.57 8.39 -1.78
C PHE A 200 12.73 9.67 -1.61
N LEU A 201 13.08 10.76 -2.30
CA LEU A 201 12.36 12.03 -2.16
C LEU A 201 10.91 11.91 -2.64
N SER A 202 10.66 11.17 -3.72
CA SER A 202 9.29 10.93 -4.20
C SER A 202 8.50 10.09 -3.19
N GLY A 203 9.12 9.03 -2.66
CA GLY A 203 8.55 8.19 -1.61
C GLY A 203 8.24 8.98 -0.34
N ALA A 204 9.07 9.94 0.05
CA ALA A 204 8.81 10.81 1.20
C ALA A 204 7.57 11.68 1.00
N VAL A 205 7.39 12.26 -0.19
CA VAL A 205 6.17 13.04 -0.49
C VAL A 205 4.92 12.16 -0.45
N PHE A 206 4.96 10.98 -1.08
CA PHE A 206 3.83 10.07 -1.05
C PHE A 206 3.58 9.48 0.35
N PHE A 207 4.61 9.22 1.14
CA PHE A 207 4.47 8.77 2.52
C PHE A 207 3.67 9.79 3.35
N LEU A 208 3.99 11.09 3.24
CA LEU A 208 3.24 12.16 3.89
C LEU A 208 1.82 12.31 3.32
N ALA A 209 1.65 12.19 2.01
CA ALA A 209 0.35 12.34 1.36
C ALA A 209 -0.63 11.19 1.71
N LEU A 210 -0.12 9.95 1.79
CA LEU A 210 -0.90 8.77 2.15
C LEU A 210 -1.26 8.74 3.64
N ALA A 211 -0.56 9.49 4.49
CA ALA A 211 -0.90 9.65 5.90
C ALA A 211 -2.19 10.47 6.12
N ILE A 212 -2.63 11.24 5.12
CA ILE A 212 -3.87 12.04 5.19
C ILE A 212 -5.05 11.14 4.76
N PRO A 213 -6.01 10.79 5.66
CA PRO A 213 -6.97 9.70 5.40
C PRO A 213 -7.82 9.85 4.13
N LEU A 214 -8.44 11.03 3.92
CA LEU A 214 -9.29 11.25 2.75
C LEU A 214 -8.48 11.38 1.45
N LEU A 215 -7.28 11.96 1.55
CA LEU A 215 -6.39 12.14 0.42
C LEU A 215 -5.80 10.80 -0.04
N ASN A 216 -5.53 9.89 0.90
CA ASN A 216 -4.99 8.55 0.65
C ASN A 216 -5.76 7.77 -0.42
N LEU A 217 -7.10 7.87 -0.42
CA LEU A 217 -7.97 7.19 -1.38
C LEU A 217 -7.60 7.48 -2.84
N MET A 218 -7.28 8.74 -3.17
CA MET A 218 -6.85 9.13 -4.52
C MET A 218 -5.34 9.07 -4.69
N MET A 219 -4.57 9.27 -3.62
CA MET A 219 -3.10 9.25 -3.70
C MET A 219 -2.55 7.87 -3.96
N TYR A 220 -3.21 6.81 -3.50
CA TYR A 220 -2.76 5.45 -3.75
C TYR A 220 -2.71 5.10 -5.25
N PRO A 221 -3.82 5.19 -6.03
CA PRO A 221 -3.75 4.95 -7.47
C PRO A 221 -2.88 6.00 -8.20
N LEU A 222 -2.85 7.24 -7.72
CA LEU A 222 -1.96 8.26 -8.28
C LEU A 222 -0.48 7.90 -8.09
N ALA A 223 -0.11 7.27 -6.97
CA ALA A 223 1.25 6.80 -6.72
C ALA A 223 1.64 5.71 -7.71
N VAL A 224 0.77 4.74 -7.97
CA VAL A 224 1.00 3.69 -8.98
C VAL A 224 1.30 4.32 -10.35
N ILE A 225 0.49 5.29 -10.78
CA ILE A 225 0.68 6.00 -12.06
C ILE A 225 1.98 6.81 -12.05
N PHE A 226 2.23 7.54 -10.96
CA PHE A 226 3.39 8.41 -10.82
C PHE A 226 4.70 7.62 -10.85
N PHE A 227 4.81 6.55 -10.06
CA PHE A 227 6.03 5.73 -10.02
C PHE A 227 6.26 4.99 -11.34
N SER A 228 5.18 4.60 -12.05
CA SER A 228 5.29 4.07 -13.41
C SER A 228 5.85 5.12 -14.39
N CYS A 229 5.36 6.36 -14.34
CA CYS A 229 5.88 7.45 -15.18
C CYS A 229 7.33 7.83 -14.81
N LEU A 230 7.63 7.86 -13.52
CA LEU A 230 8.95 8.21 -13.00
C LEU A 230 10.01 7.19 -13.43
N GLN A 231 9.70 5.90 -13.34
CA GLN A 231 10.60 4.83 -13.73
C GLN A 231 10.94 4.92 -15.23
N LEU A 232 9.93 5.11 -16.09
CA LEU A 232 10.14 5.27 -17.53
C LEU A 232 11.00 6.49 -17.88
N GLU A 233 10.72 7.63 -17.26
CA GLU A 233 11.46 8.88 -17.50
C GLU A 233 12.92 8.80 -17.05
N LEU A 234 13.20 8.07 -15.97
CA LEU A 234 14.56 7.89 -15.47
C LEU A 234 15.35 6.88 -16.31
N ASN A 235 14.69 5.93 -16.94
CA ASN A 235 15.32 4.96 -17.83
C ASN A 235 15.51 5.50 -19.25
N SER A 236 14.62 6.35 -19.76
CA SER A 236 14.79 7.00 -21.06
C SER A 236 15.95 7.98 -21.11
N LYS A 237 16.37 8.53 -19.97
CA LYS A 237 17.53 9.46 -19.85
C LYS A 237 18.88 8.79 -19.68
N LYS A 238 18.92 7.46 -19.58
CA LYS A 238 20.17 6.67 -19.45
C LYS A 238 20.68 6.15 -20.80
N ILE A 239 19.95 6.41 -21.88
CA ILE A 239 20.33 6.22 -23.29
C ILE A 239 20.75 7.58 -23.82
#